data_AF-A0A2G5M0C2-F1
#
_entry.id   AF-A0A2G5M0C2-F1
#
_cell.length_a   1.000
_cell.length_b   1.000
_cell.length_c   1.000
_cell.angle_alpha   90.00
_cell.angle_beta   90.00
_cell.angle_gamma   90.00
#
_symmetry.space_group_name_H-M   'P 1'
#
loop_
_entity.id
_entity.type
_entity.pdbx_description
1 polymer ?
#
loop_
_entity_poly.entity_id
_entity_poly.type
_entity_poly.pdbx_seq_one_letter_code
_entity_poly.pdbx_strand_id
1 'polypeptide(L)'
;MFITEDSDSIGVPGFFGEGSMHWKGVSRVLRSHWYHLTVRITEQGSSTEFTRMIEGEHRLQQMLVQQNAGEVIVDVQVVTPQWMNNCDGWGMDRVVKVTVGYDDDDFEVCLIEVANGLIYHSSHCPDFQIEALKNRRPIFLETMIRSA
;
A
#
# COMPACT_ATOMS: atom_id res chain seq x y z
N MET A 1 -10.25 2.29 -4.22
CA MET A 1 -11.00 2.22 -2.96
C MET A 1 -11.45 0.79 -2.70
N PHE A 2 -11.41 0.35 -1.44
CA PHE A 2 -12.01 -0.92 -1.02
C PHE A 2 -13.48 -0.70 -0.68
N ILE A 3 -14.34 -1.61 -1.10
CA ILE A 3 -15.77 -1.63 -0.75
C ILE A 3 -16.04 -2.88 0.07
N THR A 4 -16.83 -2.72 1.12
CA THR A 4 -17.44 -3.80 1.88
C THR A 4 -18.94 -3.82 1.59
N GLU A 5 -19.53 -5.01 1.56
CA GLU A 5 -20.99 -5.18 1.45
C GLU A 5 -21.52 -5.72 2.77
N ASP A 6 -22.65 -5.19 3.27
CA ASP A 6 -23.23 -5.60 4.57
C ASP A 6 -23.43 -7.11 4.70
N SER A 7 -23.72 -7.81 3.60
CA SER A 7 -23.83 -9.28 3.54
C SER A 7 -22.53 -10.02 3.86
N ASP A 8 -21.37 -9.38 3.68
CA ASP A 8 -20.07 -9.94 4.02
C ASP A 8 -19.68 -9.67 5.48
N SER A 9 -20.45 -8.88 6.21
CA SER A 9 -20.16 -8.62 7.62
C SER A 9 -20.26 -9.87 8.49
N ILE A 10 -19.39 -9.95 9.51
CA ILE A 10 -19.38 -11.03 10.49
C ILE A 10 -19.62 -10.44 11.88
N GLY A 11 -20.62 -10.98 12.58
CA GLY A 11 -20.95 -10.59 13.95
C GLY A 11 -21.61 -9.22 14.04
N VAL A 12 -21.57 -8.65 15.24
CA VAL A 12 -22.04 -7.27 15.50
C VAL A 12 -20.84 -6.36 15.77
N PRO A 13 -20.90 -5.06 15.40
CA PRO A 13 -19.82 -4.12 15.70
C PRO A 13 -19.42 -4.17 17.18
N GLY A 14 -18.11 -4.21 17.46
CA GLY A 14 -17.58 -4.29 18.83
C GLY A 14 -17.42 -5.71 19.39
N PHE A 15 -17.99 -6.75 18.75
CA PHE A 15 -17.84 -8.13 19.21
C PHE A 15 -16.38 -8.63 19.17
N PHE A 16 -15.59 -8.09 18.24
CA PHE A 16 -14.17 -8.42 18.06
C PHE A 16 -13.22 -7.34 18.57
N GLY A 17 -13.69 -6.50 19.50
CA GLY A 17 -12.96 -5.33 19.99
C GLY A 17 -13.61 -4.03 19.54
N GLU A 18 -13.50 -3.01 20.38
CA GLU A 18 -14.10 -1.70 20.13
C GLU A 18 -13.57 -1.11 18.81
N GLY A 19 -14.49 -0.61 17.97
CA GLY A 19 -14.16 -0.04 16.67
C GLY A 19 -13.76 -1.04 15.58
N SER A 20 -13.77 -2.35 15.84
CA SER A 20 -13.42 -3.39 14.86
C SER A 20 -14.66 -4.10 14.31
N MET A 21 -14.59 -4.44 13.02
CA MET A 21 -15.61 -5.21 12.31
C MET A 21 -14.93 -6.16 11.34
N HIS A 22 -15.40 -7.40 11.29
CA HIS A 22 -14.86 -8.43 10.41
C HIS A 22 -15.72 -8.56 9.17
N TRP A 23 -15.06 -8.81 8.03
CA TRP A 23 -15.70 -8.98 6.73
C TRP A 23 -15.19 -10.25 6.08
N LYS A 24 -16.07 -10.98 5.39
CA LYS A 24 -15.74 -12.16 4.58
C LYS A 24 -15.14 -11.80 3.23
N GLY A 25 -15.41 -10.60 2.75
CA GLY A 25 -15.03 -10.13 1.43
C GLY A 25 -14.84 -8.62 1.40
N VAL A 26 -13.99 -8.18 0.48
CA VAL A 26 -13.84 -6.79 0.08
C VAL A 26 -13.70 -6.73 -1.43
N SER A 27 -14.31 -5.72 -2.05
CA SER A 27 -14.25 -5.46 -3.48
C SER A 27 -13.32 -4.29 -3.78
N ARG A 28 -12.72 -4.27 -4.98
CA ARG A 28 -11.92 -3.16 -5.50
C ARG A 28 -12.64 -2.47 -6.64
N VAL A 29 -12.95 -1.18 -6.48
CA VAL A 29 -13.69 -0.38 -7.47
C VAL A 29 -12.87 -0.15 -8.73
N LEU A 30 -11.61 0.23 -8.54
CA LEU A 30 -10.70 0.56 -9.62
C LEU A 30 -9.64 -0.54 -9.70
N ARG A 31 -9.25 -0.88 -10.93
CA ARG A 31 -8.12 -1.75 -11.22
C ARG A 31 -6.80 -0.99 -11.03
N SER A 32 -6.64 -0.33 -9.90
CA SER A 32 -5.43 0.39 -9.46
C SER A 32 -4.74 -0.38 -8.34
N HIS A 33 -3.44 -0.13 -8.15
CA HIS A 33 -2.64 -0.79 -7.13
C HIS A 33 -3.10 -0.44 -5.70
N TRP A 34 -2.63 -1.23 -4.74
CA TRP A 34 -2.76 -0.96 -3.31
C TRP A 34 -1.56 -1.54 -2.58
N TYR A 35 -1.44 -1.26 -1.28
CA TYR A 35 -0.33 -1.79 -0.47
C TYR A 35 -0.82 -2.80 0.55
N HIS A 36 0.00 -3.83 0.73
CA HIS A 36 -0.13 -4.85 1.76
C HIS A 36 1.00 -4.62 2.76
N LEU A 37 0.65 -4.13 3.95
CA LEU A 37 1.60 -3.81 5.01
C LEU A 37 1.60 -4.93 6.03
N THR A 38 2.78 -5.44 6.36
CA THR A 38 2.95 -6.27 7.56
C THR A 38 3.27 -5.35 8.72
N VAL A 39 2.42 -5.36 9.73
CA VAL A 39 2.52 -4.51 10.93
C VAL A 39 2.75 -5.40 12.14
N ARG A 40 3.77 -5.07 12.93
CA ARG A 40 4.09 -5.74 14.19
C ARG A 40 3.64 -4.86 15.36
N ILE A 41 2.79 -5.41 16.21
CA ILE A 41 2.44 -4.83 17.51
C ILE A 41 3.23 -5.55 18.60
N THR A 42 3.87 -4.79 19.49
CA THR A 42 4.58 -5.31 20.66
C THR A 42 3.93 -4.79 21.94
N GLU A 43 3.36 -5.71 22.72
CA GLU A 43 2.70 -5.42 23.98
C GLU A 43 3.20 -6.38 25.07
N GLN A 44 3.61 -5.82 26.22
CA GLN A 44 4.03 -6.59 27.41
C GLN A 44 5.10 -7.68 27.12
N GLY A 45 5.99 -7.43 26.15
CA GLY A 45 7.06 -8.36 25.77
C GLY A 45 6.64 -9.46 24.78
N SER A 46 5.38 -9.48 24.35
CA SER A 46 4.89 -10.31 23.26
C SER A 46 4.75 -9.49 21.98
N SER A 47 5.09 -10.07 20.84
CA SER A 47 4.89 -9.44 19.52
C SER A 47 3.92 -10.25 18.67
N THR A 48 2.95 -9.56 18.08
CA THR A 48 1.99 -10.14 17.13
C THR A 48 2.09 -9.37 15.82
N GLU A 49 2.02 -10.09 14.69
CA GLU A 49 1.98 -9.48 13.36
C GLU A 49 0.59 -9.63 12.75
N PHE A 50 0.17 -8.59 12.04
CA PHE A 50 -1.04 -8.62 11.23
C PHE A 50 -0.82 -7.86 9.93
N THR A 51 -1.72 -8.10 8.99
CA THR A 51 -1.70 -7.44 7.68
C THR A 51 -2.66 -6.26 7.69
N ARG A 52 -2.22 -5.11 7.16
CA ARG A 52 -3.09 -3.99 6.80
C ARG A 52 -3.05 -3.77 5.29
N MET A 53 -4.22 -3.87 4.66
CA MET A 53 -4.40 -3.50 3.26
C MET A 53 -4.81 -2.03 3.19
N ILE A 54 -4.06 -1.21 2.47
CA ILE A 54 -4.31 0.23 2.39
C ILE A 54 -4.35 0.73 0.96
N GLU A 55 -5.14 1.79 0.74
CA GLU A 55 -5.25 2.44 -0.55
C GLU A 55 -4.21 3.56 -0.71
N GLY A 56 -3.36 3.40 -1.73
CA GLY A 56 -2.56 4.49 -2.29
C GLY A 56 -1.51 5.10 -1.37
N GLU A 57 -0.84 6.09 -1.93
CA GLU A 57 0.39 6.72 -1.45
C GLU A 57 0.14 7.55 -0.19
N HIS A 58 -0.95 8.32 -0.18
CA HIS A 58 -1.30 9.16 0.96
C HIS A 58 -1.52 8.34 2.23
N ARG A 59 -2.22 7.20 2.14
CA ARG A 59 -2.43 6.33 3.30
C ARG A 59 -1.14 5.66 3.72
N LEU A 60 -0.27 5.27 2.78
CA LEU A 60 1.04 4.71 3.10
C LEU A 60 1.88 5.72 3.90
N GLN A 61 1.97 6.96 3.42
CA GLN A 61 2.69 8.02 4.12
C GLN A 61 2.10 8.28 5.51
N GLN A 62 0.77 8.31 5.65
CA GLN A 62 0.14 8.47 6.95
C GLN A 62 0.53 7.35 7.92
N MET A 63 0.53 6.09 7.47
CA MET A 63 0.91 4.95 8.30
C MET A 63 2.38 4.99 8.70
N LEU A 64 3.27 5.37 7.78
CA LEU A 64 4.70 5.52 8.07
C LEU A 64 4.98 6.56 9.16
N VAL A 65 4.22 7.67 9.17
CA VAL A 65 4.34 8.75 10.18
C VAL A 65 3.74 8.34 11.54
N GLN A 66 2.74 7.47 11.55
CA GLN A 66 2.03 7.06 12.78
C GLN A 66 2.70 5.90 13.54
N GLN A 67 3.79 5.34 13.00
CA GLN A 67 4.57 4.31 13.68
C GLN A 67 5.06 4.79 15.06
N ASN A 68 5.10 3.88 16.03
CA ASN A 68 5.54 4.16 17.38
C ASN A 68 6.26 2.95 17.99
N ALA A 69 6.66 3.03 19.26
CA ALA A 69 7.41 1.95 19.90
C ALA A 69 6.61 0.63 20.03
N GLY A 70 5.27 0.71 20.07
CA GLY A 70 4.38 -0.43 20.17
C GLY A 70 3.85 -0.95 18.83
N GLU A 71 3.80 -0.14 17.78
CA GLU A 71 3.30 -0.52 16.44
C GLU A 71 4.27 -0.04 15.35
N VAL A 72 4.87 -0.99 14.63
CA VAL A 72 5.85 -0.72 13.56
C VAL A 72 5.50 -1.47 12.28
N ILE A 73 5.78 -0.85 11.13
CA ILE A 73 5.69 -1.51 9.83
C ILE A 73 7.01 -2.27 9.62
N VAL A 74 6.90 -3.54 9.21
CA VAL A 74 8.05 -4.43 9.01
C VAL A 74 8.20 -4.92 7.57
N ASP A 75 7.13 -4.88 6.78
CA ASP A 75 7.18 -5.15 5.34
C ASP A 75 6.13 -4.32 4.59
N VAL A 76 6.48 -3.92 3.37
CA VAL A 76 5.60 -3.21 2.45
C VAL A 76 5.64 -3.92 1.12
N GLN A 77 4.48 -4.42 0.69
CA GLN A 77 4.30 -5.02 -0.63
C GLN A 77 3.27 -4.21 -1.41
N VAL A 78 3.47 -4.11 -2.72
CA VAL A 78 2.51 -3.50 -3.62
C VAL A 78 1.78 -4.63 -4.34
N VAL A 79 0.45 -4.53 -4.39
CA VAL A 79 -0.37 -5.40 -5.23
C VAL A 79 -0.76 -4.62 -6.47
N THR A 80 -0.33 -5.09 -7.62
CA THR A 80 -0.40 -4.37 -8.90
C THR A 80 -1.26 -5.09 -9.92
N PRO A 81 -2.04 -4.36 -10.72
CA PRO A 81 -2.79 -4.93 -11.83
C PRO A 81 -1.88 -5.22 -13.04
N GLN A 82 -2.34 -6.09 -13.94
CA GLN A 82 -1.65 -6.48 -15.18
C GLN A 82 -1.07 -5.31 -15.98
N TRP A 83 -1.82 -4.21 -16.14
CA TRP A 83 -1.37 -3.07 -16.94
C TRP A 83 -0.18 -2.33 -16.32
N MET A 84 0.07 -2.53 -15.02
CA MET A 84 1.15 -1.86 -14.28
C MET A 84 2.38 -2.76 -14.15
N ASN A 85 2.19 -4.06 -13.94
CA ASN A 85 3.29 -5.00 -13.69
C ASN A 85 3.73 -5.81 -14.90
N ASN A 86 3.03 -5.68 -16.04
CA ASN A 86 3.29 -6.42 -17.28
C ASN A 86 3.21 -7.96 -17.14
N CYS A 87 2.48 -8.47 -16.13
CA CYS A 87 2.22 -9.89 -15.91
C CYS A 87 0.81 -10.28 -16.36
N ASP A 88 0.49 -11.58 -16.41
CA ASP A 88 -0.81 -12.11 -16.87
C ASP A 88 -1.99 -11.86 -15.90
N GLY A 89 -1.81 -11.03 -14.86
CA GLY A 89 -2.82 -10.81 -13.85
C GLY A 89 -2.38 -9.86 -12.73
N TRP A 90 -2.99 -10.01 -11.56
CA TRP A 90 -2.53 -9.32 -10.36
C TRP A 90 -1.19 -9.91 -9.91
N GLY A 91 -0.26 -9.03 -9.55
CA GLY A 91 1.04 -9.38 -8.99
C GLY A 91 1.20 -8.78 -7.61
N MET A 92 2.09 -9.34 -6.81
CA MET A 92 2.45 -8.81 -5.51
C MET A 92 3.97 -8.84 -5.35
N ASP A 93 4.56 -7.66 -5.19
CA ASP A 93 6.00 -7.49 -5.12
C ASP A 93 6.39 -6.68 -3.88
N ARG A 94 7.54 -7.02 -3.29
CA ARG A 94 8.09 -6.27 -2.16
C ARG A 94 8.61 -4.92 -2.62
N VAL A 95 8.20 -3.85 -1.94
CA VAL A 95 8.52 -2.47 -2.29
C VAL A 95 9.85 -2.07 -1.65
N VAL A 96 10.72 -1.45 -2.45
CA VAL A 96 12.01 -0.89 -2.01
C VAL A 96 11.88 0.62 -1.83
N LYS A 97 11.17 1.30 -2.74
CA LYS A 97 11.01 2.75 -2.72
C LYS A 97 9.71 3.17 -3.38
N VAL A 98 9.07 4.19 -2.79
CA VAL A 98 7.94 4.88 -3.41
C VAL A 98 8.25 6.36 -3.53
N THR A 99 8.04 6.89 -4.73
CA THR A 99 8.25 8.31 -5.04
C THR A 99 7.02 8.86 -5.72
N VAL A 100 6.50 9.98 -5.24
CA VAL A 100 5.40 10.70 -5.89
C VAL A 100 5.93 11.93 -6.62
N GLY A 101 5.28 12.33 -7.70
CA GLY A 101 5.55 13.56 -8.42
C GLY A 101 4.39 13.89 -9.34
N TYR A 102 4.58 14.88 -10.20
CA TYR A 102 3.54 15.37 -11.10
C TYR A 102 4.00 15.28 -12.56
N ASP A 103 3.10 14.85 -13.44
CA ASP A 103 3.36 14.87 -14.88
C ASP A 103 3.21 16.29 -15.48
N ASP A 104 3.24 16.39 -16.80
CA ASP A 104 3.13 17.69 -17.49
C ASP A 104 1.73 18.31 -17.37
N ASP A 105 0.72 17.51 -17.12
CA ASP A 105 -0.68 17.90 -16.96
C ASP A 105 -1.06 18.12 -15.47
N ASP A 106 -0.06 18.13 -14.58
CA ASP A 106 -0.19 18.31 -13.13
C ASP A 106 -0.98 17.18 -12.43
N PHE A 107 -1.04 15.99 -13.04
CA PHE A 107 -1.56 14.80 -12.39
C PHE A 107 -0.49 14.13 -11.52
N GLU A 108 -0.88 13.75 -10.30
CA GLU A 108 0.02 13.01 -9.41
C GLU A 108 0.26 11.60 -9.96
N VAL A 109 1.54 11.27 -10.15
CA VAL A 109 1.99 9.94 -10.55
C VAL A 109 2.92 9.38 -9.49
N CYS A 110 2.69 8.12 -9.15
CA CYS A 110 3.53 7.36 -8.25
C CYS A 110 4.49 6.48 -9.04
N LEU A 111 5.75 6.44 -8.61
CA LEU A 111 6.78 5.50 -9.04
C LEU A 111 7.07 4.52 -7.90
N ILE A 112 6.99 3.24 -8.18
CA ILE A 112 7.12 2.16 -7.19
C ILE A 112 8.26 1.24 -7.65
N GLU A 113 9.38 1.34 -6.97
CA GLU A 113 10.53 0.47 -7.17
C GLU A 113 10.38 -0.76 -6.28
N VAL A 114 10.51 -1.95 -6.87
CA VAL A 114 10.32 -3.22 -6.17
C VAL A 114 11.61 -4.05 -6.14
N ALA A 115 11.65 -5.07 -5.29
CA ALA A 115 12.87 -5.79 -4.92
C ALA A 115 13.61 -6.48 -6.09
N ASN A 116 12.90 -6.77 -7.20
CA ASN A 116 13.51 -7.32 -8.41
C ASN A 116 14.15 -6.25 -9.33
N GLY A 117 14.13 -4.97 -8.92
CA GLY A 117 14.68 -3.82 -9.65
C GLY A 117 13.73 -3.20 -10.66
N LEU A 118 12.52 -3.72 -10.84
CA LEU A 118 11.51 -3.09 -11.70
C LEU A 118 10.94 -1.83 -11.04
N ILE A 119 10.53 -0.89 -11.89
CA ILE A 119 9.86 0.34 -11.49
C ILE A 119 8.49 0.37 -12.16
N TYR A 120 7.45 0.33 -11.34
CA TYR A 120 6.07 0.48 -11.77
C TYR A 120 5.64 1.95 -11.67
N HIS A 121 4.66 2.36 -12.48
CA HIS A 121 4.07 3.70 -12.39
C HIS A 121 2.55 3.68 -12.44
N SER A 122 1.91 4.66 -11.79
CA SER A 122 0.45 4.79 -11.79
C SER A 122 -0.14 5.57 -12.97
N SER A 123 0.69 6.14 -13.86
CA SER A 123 0.21 6.89 -15.03
C SER A 123 -0.49 5.96 -16.03
N HIS A 124 -1.61 6.43 -16.57
CA HIS A 124 -2.33 5.82 -17.69
C HIS A 124 -2.01 6.50 -19.03
N CYS A 125 -1.12 7.49 -19.05
CA CYS A 125 -0.69 8.13 -20.30
C CYS A 125 0.19 7.14 -21.10
N PRO A 126 -0.16 6.79 -22.35
CA PRO A 126 0.57 5.80 -23.14
C PRO A 126 2.04 6.12 -23.38
N ASP A 127 2.37 7.41 -23.49
CA ASP A 127 3.73 7.89 -23.78
C ASP A 127 4.45 8.41 -22.52
N PHE A 128 3.95 8.09 -21.33
CA PHE A 128 4.53 8.54 -20.07
C PHE A 128 6.01 8.18 -19.96
N GLN A 129 6.84 9.20 -19.73
CA GLN A 129 8.27 9.02 -19.45
C GLN A 129 8.53 9.32 -17.97
N ILE A 130 9.15 8.37 -17.28
CA ILE A 130 9.48 8.51 -15.86
C ILE A 130 10.33 9.77 -15.64
N GLU A 131 11.23 10.10 -16.56
CA GLU A 131 12.15 11.24 -16.58
C GLU A 131 11.42 12.60 -16.58
N ALA A 132 10.23 12.67 -17.18
CA ALA A 132 9.44 13.89 -17.27
C ALA A 132 8.79 14.29 -15.93
N LEU A 133 8.74 13.36 -14.96
CA LEU A 133 8.07 13.60 -13.69
C LEU A 133 8.74 14.73 -12.88
N LYS A 134 7.96 15.77 -12.58
CA LYS A 134 8.36 16.98 -11.85
C LYS A 134 8.13 16.80 -10.35
N ASN A 135 8.82 17.63 -9.55
CA ASN A 135 8.63 17.74 -8.10
C ASN A 135 8.67 16.40 -7.34
N ARG A 136 9.58 15.51 -7.74
CA ARG A 136 9.68 14.16 -7.17
C ARG A 136 10.00 14.21 -5.68
N ARG A 137 9.16 13.55 -4.89
CA ARG A 137 9.34 13.40 -3.45
C ARG A 137 9.28 11.94 -3.05
N PRO A 138 10.35 11.36 -2.49
CA PRO A 138 10.28 10.03 -1.91
C PRO A 138 9.35 10.05 -0.70
N ILE A 139 8.42 9.09 -0.63
CA ILE A 139 7.51 8.92 0.51
C ILE A 139 7.76 7.63 1.28
N PHE A 140 8.47 6.68 0.67
CA PHE A 140 8.89 5.44 1.30
C PHE A 140 10.27 5.03 0.79
N LEU A 141 11.09 4.52 1.70
CA LEU A 141 12.30 3.76 1.44
C LEU A 141 12.27 2.56 2.37
N GLU A 142 12.76 1.39 1.94
CA GLU A 142 12.82 0.18 2.78
C GLU A 142 13.58 0.43 4.09
N THR A 143 14.53 1.36 4.11
CA THR A 143 15.25 1.76 5.33
C THR A 143 14.40 2.51 6.36
N MET A 144 13.18 2.93 6.01
CA MET A 144 12.22 3.56 6.93
C MET A 144 11.45 2.54 7.77
N ILE A 145 11.51 1.25 7.42
CA ILE A 145 10.85 0.17 8.15
C ILE A 145 11.89 -0.69 8.86
N ARG A 146 11.47 -1.35 9.94
CA ARG A 146 12.34 -2.25 10.69
C ARG A 146 12.30 -3.60 10.01
N SER A 147 13.45 -4.12 9.59
CA SER A 147 13.54 -5.50 9.14
C SER A 147 13.03 -6.43 10.25
N ALA A 148 12.24 -7.42 9.85
CA ALA A 148 11.60 -8.38 10.75
C ALA A 148 12.60 -9.07 11.68
#